data_AF-A0A7K7UQF5-F1
#
_entry.id   AF-A0A7K7UQF5-F1
#
_cell.length_a   1.000
_cell.length_b   1.000
_cell.length_c   1.000
_cell.angle_alpha   90.00
_cell.angle_beta   90.00
_cell.angle_gamma   90.00
#
_symmetry.space_group_name_H-M   'P 1'
#
loop_
_entity.id
_entity.type
_entity.pdbx_description
1 polymer ?
#
loop_
_entity_poly.entity_id
_entity_poly.type
_entity_poly.pdbx_seq_one_letter_code
_entity_poly.pdbx_strand_id
1 'polypeptide(L)'
;YIHIRIQQRNGRKTLTTVQGIADDYDKKKLVKAFKKKFACNGTVIEHPEYGEVIQLQGDQRKNICQFLVEIGLAKDDQLKVHGF
;
A
#
# COMPACT_ATOMS: atom_id res chain seq x y z
N TYR A 1 -13.42 0.40 -0.46
CA TYR A 1 -12.55 -0.37 0.45
C TYR A 1 -11.13 -0.29 -0.07
N ILE A 2 -10.15 -0.14 0.82
CA ILE A 2 -8.73 -0.20 0.46
C ILE A 2 -8.23 -1.60 0.75
N HIS A 3 -7.60 -2.22 -0.24
CA HIS A 3 -7.05 -3.56 -0.13
C HIS A 3 -5.54 -3.50 0.01
N ILE A 4 -5.00 -4.13 1.05
CA ILE A 4 -3.56 -4.29 1.26
C ILE A 4 -3.24 -5.76 1.01
N ARG A 5 -2.55 -6.04 -0.09
CA ARG A 5 -2.18 -7.40 -0.49
C ARG A 5 -0.68 -7.62 -0.35
N ILE A 6 -0.29 -8.82 0.02
CA ILE A 6 1.11 -9.23 0.01
C ILE A 6 1.31 -10.26 -1.10
N GLN A 7 2.44 -10.18 -1.77
CA GLN A 7 2.88 -11.14 -2.76
C GLN A 7 4.34 -11.50 -2.52
N GLN A 8 4.73 -12.75 -2.79
CA GLN A 8 6.13 -13.13 -2.81
C GLN A 8 6.78 -12.59 -4.07
N ARG A 9 7.88 -11.86 -3.92
CA ARG A 9 8.65 -11.36 -5.06
C ARG A 9 9.66 -12.40 -5.52
N ASN A 10 10.54 -12.83 -4.61
CA ASN A 10 11.62 -13.78 -4.86
C ASN A 10 12.14 -14.36 -3.55
N GLY A 11 12.10 -15.68 -3.37
CA GLY A 11 12.55 -16.33 -2.14
C GLY A 11 11.89 -15.69 -0.92
N ARG A 12 12.66 -15.15 0.02
CA ARG A 12 12.10 -14.49 1.22
C ARG A 12 11.64 -13.04 1.00
N LYS A 13 11.84 -12.47 -0.20
CA LYS A 13 11.46 -11.07 -0.51
C LYS A 13 9.99 -11.01 -0.87
N THR A 14 9.28 -10.02 -0.34
CA THR A 14 7.86 -9.78 -0.58
C THR A 14 7.62 -8.40 -1.18
N LEU A 15 6.43 -8.22 -1.74
CA LEU A 15 5.89 -6.95 -2.20
C LEU A 15 4.55 -6.74 -1.52
N THR A 16 4.31 -5.53 -1.02
CA THR A 16 3.01 -5.11 -0.52
C THR A 16 2.38 -4.18 -1.55
N THR A 17 1.15 -4.48 -1.96
CA THR A 17 0.39 -3.67 -2.91
C THR A 17 -0.85 -3.08 -2.22
N VAL A 18 -1.04 -1.78 -2.35
CA VAL A 18 -2.20 -1.04 -1.83
C VAL A 18 -3.07 -0.65 -3.00
N GLN A 19 -4.32 -1.10 -2.98
CA GLN A 19 -5.32 -0.92 -4.03
C GLN A 19 -6.53 -0.15 -3.48
N GLY A 20 -7.24 0.58 -4.34
CA GLY A 20 -8.49 1.27 -3.97
C GLY A 20 -8.29 2.59 -3.24
N ILE A 21 -7.12 3.23 -3.36
CA ILE A 21 -6.94 4.64 -2.98
C ILE A 21 -7.64 5.49 -4.05
N ALA A 22 -8.53 6.39 -3.63
CA ALA A 22 -9.27 7.26 -4.55
C ALA A 22 -8.32 8.14 -5.38
N ASP A 23 -8.70 8.42 -6.63
CA ASP A 23 -7.86 9.13 -7.59
C ASP A 23 -7.62 10.61 -7.22
N ASP A 24 -8.48 11.18 -6.38
CA ASP A 24 -8.32 12.53 -5.82
C ASP A 24 -7.09 12.66 -4.91
N TYR A 25 -6.55 11.54 -4.41
CA TYR A 25 -5.35 11.53 -3.59
C TYR A 25 -4.07 11.46 -4.43
N ASP A 26 -3.11 12.31 -4.08
CA ASP A 26 -1.77 12.28 -4.68
C ASP A 26 -0.98 11.04 -4.20
N LYS A 27 -1.09 9.96 -4.97
CA LYS A 27 -0.42 8.68 -4.71
C LYS A 27 1.12 8.85 -4.67
N LYS A 28 1.70 9.80 -5.39
CA LYS A 28 3.15 10.06 -5.37
C LYS A 28 3.60 10.65 -4.04
N LYS A 29 2.81 11.56 -3.45
CA LYS A 29 3.07 12.08 -2.09
C LYS A 29 2.96 10.97 -1.05
N LEU A 30 1.97 10.09 -1.15
CA LEU A 30 1.84 8.92 -0.27
C LEU A 30 3.07 8.01 -0.36
N VAL A 31 3.53 7.68 -1.58
CA VAL A 31 4.76 6.90 -1.77
C VAL A 31 5.97 7.57 -1.11
N LYS A 32 6.12 8.90 -1.23
CA LYS A 32 7.21 9.63 -0.56
C LYS A 32 7.12 9.53 0.97
N ALA A 33 5.92 9.63 1.52
CA ALA A 33 5.69 9.46 2.96
C ALA A 33 6.03 8.03 3.42
N PHE A 34 5.58 7.01 2.68
CA PHE A 34 5.89 5.60 2.95
C PHE A 34 7.40 5.32 2.90
N LYS A 35 8.10 5.83 1.89
CA LYS A 35 9.56 5.71 1.80
C LYS A 35 10.27 6.26 3.03
N LYS A 36 9.83 7.44 3.50
CA LYS A 36 10.42 8.11 4.67
C LYS A 36 10.07 7.38 5.98
N LYS A 37 8.83 6.95 6.18
CA LYS A 37 8.36 6.37 7.45
C LYS A 37 8.77 4.90 7.61
N PHE A 38 8.82 4.14 6.52
CA PHE A 38 9.05 2.68 6.57
C PHE A 38 10.44 2.25 6.10
N ALA A 39 11.31 3.21 5.71
CA ALA A 39 12.65 2.95 5.18
C ALA A 39 12.65 1.90 4.03
N CYS A 40 11.61 1.94 3.20
CA CYS A 40 11.40 1.00 2.09
C CYS A 40 11.40 1.73 0.75
N ASN A 41 11.58 0.98 -0.34
CA ASN A 41 11.31 1.52 -1.67
C ASN A 41 9.86 1.25 -2.09
N GLY A 42 9.33 2.13 -2.93
CA GLY A 42 7.97 2.03 -3.46
C GLY A 42 7.77 2.83 -4.74
N THR A 43 6.72 2.47 -5.47
CA THR A 43 6.35 3.12 -6.73
C THR A 43 4.84 3.09 -6.90
N VAL A 44 4.31 4.03 -7.67
CA VAL A 44 2.96 3.94 -8.21
C VAL A 44 3.09 3.17 -9.53
N ILE A 45 2.21 2.19 -9.74
CA ILE A 45 2.11 1.46 -11.01
C ILE A 45 0.65 1.43 -11.44
N GLU A 46 0.42 1.34 -12.75
CA GLU A 46 -0.90 1.10 -13.29
C GLU A 46 -1.11 -0.41 -13.44
N HIS A 47 -2.17 -0.92 -12.81
CA HIS A 47 -2.57 -2.31 -12.88
C HIS A 47 -3.77 -2.44 -13.84
N PRO A 48 -3.76 -3.40 -14.79
CA PRO A 48 -4.83 -3.52 -15.79
C PRO A 48 -6.24 -3.66 -15.21
N GLU A 49 -6.36 -4.35 -14.06
CA GLU A 49 -7.64 -4.63 -13.41
C GLU A 49 -8.00 -3.61 -12.31
N TYR A 50 -7.01 -2.99 -11.67
CA TYR A 50 -7.21 -2.21 -10.44
C TYR A 50 -6.88 -0.72 -10.59
N GLY A 51 -6.48 -0.29 -11.79
CA GLY A 51 -6.00 1.07 -12.05
C GLY A 51 -4.68 1.36 -11.32
N GLU A 52 -4.48 2.60 -10.91
CA GLU A 52 -3.27 3.01 -10.21
C GLU A 52 -3.19 2.41 -8.80
N VAL A 53 -2.15 1.63 -8.55
CA VAL A 53 -1.86 0.99 -7.25
C VAL A 53 -0.48 1.38 -6.74
N ILE A 54 -0.32 1.38 -5.42
CA ILE A 54 0.97 1.64 -4.78
C ILE A 54 1.63 0.30 -4.47
N GLN A 55 2.87 0.11 -4.92
CA GLN A 55 3.70 -1.02 -4.56
C GLN A 55 4.84 -0.61 -3.64
N LEU A 56 5.08 -1.41 -2.60
CA LEU A 56 6.14 -1.26 -1.61
C LEU A 56 6.94 -2.55 -1.49
N GLN A 57 8.24 -2.44 -1.26
CA GLN A 57 9.10 -3.59 -1.00
C GLN A 57 8.98 -4.06 0.45
N GLY A 58 8.99 -5.38 0.64
CA GLY A 58 8.81 -6.01 1.94
C GLY A 58 7.35 -6.15 2.34
N ASP A 59 7.15 -6.77 3.50
CA ASP A 59 5.85 -6.92 4.14
C ASP A 59 5.59 -5.71 5.02
N GLN A 60 4.74 -4.82 4.55
CA GLN A 60 4.42 -3.55 5.19
C GLN A 60 2.94 -3.48 5.61
N ARG A 61 2.22 -4.62 5.65
CA ARG A 61 0.76 -4.61 5.84
C ARG A 61 0.31 -3.88 7.10
N LYS A 62 0.99 -4.14 8.22
CA LYS A 62 0.66 -3.55 9.52
C LYS A 62 0.95 -2.05 9.54
N ASN A 63 2.12 -1.67 9.02
CA ASN A 63 2.58 -0.29 8.96
C ASN A 63 1.69 0.59 8.09
N ILE A 64 1.27 0.07 6.92
CA ILE A 64 0.36 0.77 6.01
C ILE A 64 -1.03 0.88 6.63
N CYS A 65 -1.56 -0.22 7.20
CA CYS A 65 -2.87 -0.21 7.86
C CYS A 65 -2.94 0.87 8.93
N GLN A 66 -1.95 0.90 9.83
CA GLN A 66 -1.85 1.90 10.89
C GLN A 66 -1.70 3.32 10.32
N PHE A 67 -0.85 3.50 9.31
CA PHE A 67 -0.63 4.83 8.72
C PHE A 67 -1.89 5.38 8.07
N LEU A 68 -2.65 4.56 7.33
CA LEU A 68 -3.88 5.01 6.66
C LEU A 68 -4.96 5.46 7.65
N VAL A 69 -5.05 4.80 8.80
CA VAL A 69 -5.93 5.21 9.90
C VAL A 69 -5.43 6.50 10.56
N GLU A 70 -4.12 6.59 10.82
CA GLU A 70 -3.48 7.75 11.47
C GLU A 70 -3.65 9.05 10.66
N ILE A 71 -3.55 8.98 9.33
CA ILE A 71 -3.78 10.14 8.46
C ILE A 71 -5.26 10.43 8.19
N GLY A 72 -6.17 9.57 8.68
CA GLY A 72 -7.61 9.69 8.45
C GLY A 72 -8.06 9.39 7.01
N LEU A 73 -7.23 8.71 6.21
CA LEU A 73 -7.56 8.39 4.81
C LEU A 73 -8.55 7.22 4.72
N ALA A 74 -8.51 6.30 5.69
CA ALA A 74 -9.49 5.24 5.82
C ALA A 74 -9.74 4.91 7.28
N LYS A 75 -10.96 4.45 7.57
CA LYS A 75 -11.30 3.82 8.84
C LYS A 75 -10.95 2.33 8.82
N ASP A 76 -10.83 1.71 9.98
CA ASP A 76 -10.43 0.31 10.13
C ASP A 76 -11.38 -0.66 9.38
N ASP A 77 -12.68 -0.36 9.39
CA ASP A 77 -13.72 -1.10 8.67
C ASP A 77 -13.59 -1.03 7.15
N GLN A 78 -12.92 0.00 6.63
CA GLN A 78 -12.69 0.20 5.20
C GLN A 78 -11.39 -0.46 4.70
N LEU A 79 -10.56 -0.98 5.61
CA LEU A 79 -9.28 -1.62 5.30
C LEU A 79 -9.43 -3.15 5.26
N LYS A 80 -9.00 -3.76 4.14
CA LYS A 80 -8.96 -5.22 3.99
C LYS A 80 -7.54 -5.67 3.75
N VAL A 81 -6.98 -6.38 4.74
CA VAL A 81 -5.62 -6.92 4.68
C VAL A 81 -5.68 -8.38 4.22
N HIS A 82 -5.05 -8.66 3.09
CA HIS A 82 -4.91 -10.00 2.53
C HIS A 82 -3.52 -10.54 2.85
N GLY A 83 -3.47 -11.67 3.55
CA GLY A 83 -2.24 -12.38 3.88
C GLY A 83 -1.71 -13.23 2.73
N PHE A 84 -0.70 -14.05 3.06
CA PHE A 84 -0.26 -15.17 2.24
C PHE A 84 -1.29 -16.30 2.23
#